data_AF-A0A1M5T9R8-F1
#
_entry.id   AF-A0A1M5T9R8-F1
#
_cell.length_a   1.000
_cell.length_b   1.000
_cell.length_c   1.000
_cell.angle_alpha   90.00
_cell.angle_beta   90.00
_cell.angle_gamma   90.00
#
_symmetry.space_group_name_H-M   'P 1'
#
loop_
_entity.id
_entity.type
_entity.pdbx_description
1 polymer ?
#
loop_
_entity_poly.entity_id
_entity_poly.type
_entity_poly.pdbx_seq_one_letter_code
_entity_poly.pdbx_strand_id
1 'polypeptide(L)'
;MKKPDWMERAEEPLGCWAVFIGENGPTTEKITGRLHITTWNVYFVAGLHLDHRAGLMMAGGRFGYHADVRPPFQISDKRIKIARNRIRRVTTSRQWLILGSLHLLLVSGEELVFRFGATPLRGAVAALTPGSGG
;
A
#
# COMPACT_ATOMS: atom_id res chain seq x y z
N MET A 1 -12.65 8.72 -11.53
CA MET A 1 -11.64 9.13 -10.51
C MET A 1 -10.90 10.34 -11.08
N LYS A 2 -10.80 11.46 -10.35
CA LYS A 2 -10.06 12.64 -10.85
C LYS A 2 -8.56 12.30 -10.91
N LYS A 3 -7.91 12.59 -12.04
CA LYS A 3 -6.48 12.37 -12.24
C LYS A 3 -5.68 13.26 -11.27
N PRO A 4 -4.80 12.68 -10.43
CA PRO A 4 -3.93 13.47 -9.56
C PRO A 4 -2.92 14.29 -10.37
N ASP A 5 -2.56 15.46 -9.86
CA ASP A 5 -1.58 16.39 -10.45
C ASP A 5 -0.16 15.81 -10.56
N TRP A 6 0.19 14.90 -9.66
CA TRP A 6 1.46 14.18 -9.65
C TRP A 6 1.55 13.02 -10.66
N MET A 7 0.46 12.68 -11.34
CA MET A 7 0.41 11.61 -12.33
C MET A 7 0.81 12.15 -13.72
N GLU A 8 1.63 11.41 -14.47
CA GLU A 8 2.09 11.88 -15.78
C GLU A 8 0.91 12.15 -16.73
N ARG A 9 0.99 13.22 -17.54
CA ARG A 9 -0.15 13.70 -18.35
C ARG A 9 -0.71 12.67 -19.33
N ALA A 10 0.08 11.74 -19.82
CA ALA A 10 -0.36 10.68 -20.73
C ALA A 10 -0.82 9.38 -20.02
N GLU A 11 -0.68 9.29 -18.70
CA GLU A 11 -1.13 8.10 -17.96
C GLU A 11 -2.62 8.08 -17.68
N GLU A 12 -3.24 6.91 -17.82
CA GLU A 12 -4.64 6.69 -17.42
C GLU A 12 -4.71 5.86 -16.15
N PRO A 13 -5.56 6.22 -15.18
CA PRO A 13 -5.70 5.46 -13.95
C PRO A 13 -6.45 4.15 -14.19
N LEU A 14 -5.87 3.03 -13.76
CA LEU A 14 -6.51 1.71 -13.81
C LEU A 14 -7.20 1.36 -12.49
N GLY A 15 -6.71 1.89 -11.37
CA GLY A 15 -7.39 1.76 -10.09
C GLY A 15 -6.59 2.29 -8.90
N CYS A 16 -7.22 2.24 -7.73
CA CYS A 16 -6.64 2.78 -6.50
C CYS A 16 -7.14 2.00 -5.27
N TRP A 17 -6.21 1.51 -4.44
CA TRP A 17 -6.50 0.64 -3.29
C TRP A 17 -5.82 1.12 -2.02
N ALA A 18 -6.48 0.98 -0.88
CA ALA A 18 -5.86 1.18 0.42
C ALA A 18 -4.94 0.00 0.76
N VAL A 19 -3.69 0.29 1.06
CA VAL A 19 -2.66 -0.72 1.38
C VAL A 19 -1.77 -0.23 2.52
N PHE A 20 -0.92 -1.12 3.03
CA PHE A 20 0.19 -0.74 3.89
C PHE A 20 1.47 -1.51 3.55
N ILE A 21 2.60 -0.91 3.88
CA ILE A 21 3.93 -1.52 3.88
C ILE A 21 4.33 -1.77 5.35
N GLY A 22 4.97 -2.90 5.63
CA GLY A 22 5.31 -3.33 7.00
C GLY A 22 4.67 -4.68 7.37
N GLU A 23 5.03 -5.23 8.53
CA GLU A 23 4.59 -6.56 8.95
C GLU A 23 3.12 -6.60 9.40
N ASN A 24 2.56 -7.82 9.50
CA ASN A 24 1.23 -8.03 10.07
C ASN A 24 1.28 -7.99 11.61
N GLY A 25 0.18 -7.56 12.23
CA GLY A 25 0.06 -7.45 13.69
C GLY A 25 -0.19 -6.02 14.20
N PRO A 26 -0.78 -5.86 15.39
CA PRO A 26 -1.09 -4.54 15.96
C PRO A 26 0.13 -3.85 16.61
N THR A 27 1.23 -4.58 16.77
CA THR A 27 2.45 -4.12 17.41
C THR A 27 3.53 -3.71 16.42
N THR A 28 3.37 -3.98 15.12
CA THR A 28 4.38 -3.72 14.11
C THR A 28 4.25 -2.32 13.53
N GLU A 29 5.38 -1.73 13.16
CA GLU A 29 5.44 -0.46 12.45
C GLU A 29 4.89 -0.63 11.02
N LYS A 30 4.12 0.34 10.54
CA LYS A 30 3.48 0.26 9.22
C LYS A 30 3.34 1.63 8.58
N ILE A 31 3.58 1.70 7.28
CA ILE A 31 3.24 2.87 6.48
C ILE A 31 1.97 2.55 5.70
N THR A 32 0.86 3.15 6.11
CA THR A 32 -0.42 3.08 5.39
C THR A 32 -0.43 4.06 4.23
N GLY A 33 -1.16 3.74 3.18
CA GLY A 33 -1.27 4.62 2.02
C GLY A 33 -2.21 4.09 0.96
N ARG A 34 -2.09 4.67 -0.23
CA ARG A 34 -2.87 4.31 -1.41
C ARG A 34 -1.92 3.80 -2.49
N LEU A 35 -2.22 2.63 -3.03
CA LEU A 35 -1.60 2.10 -4.23
C LEU A 35 -2.44 2.53 -5.43
N HIS A 36 -1.87 3.33 -6.32
CA HIS A 36 -2.47 3.75 -7.57
C HIS A 36 -1.78 2.98 -8.70
N ILE A 37 -2.55 2.25 -9.50
CA ILE A 37 -2.02 1.58 -10.69
C ILE A 37 -2.54 2.34 -11.90
N THR A 38 -1.63 2.69 -12.80
CA THR A 38 -1.92 3.39 -14.05
C THR A 38 -1.51 2.53 -15.24
N THR A 39 -1.74 3.05 -16.44
CA THR A 39 -1.28 2.40 -17.68
C THR A 39 0.20 2.07 -17.64
N TRP A 40 1.05 2.96 -17.10
CA TRP A 40 2.51 2.84 -17.20
C TRP A 40 3.25 2.69 -15.87
N ASN A 41 2.62 3.10 -14.77
CA ASN A 41 3.28 3.20 -13.48
C ASN A 41 2.42 2.64 -12.34
N VAL A 42 3.10 2.31 -11.25
CA VAL A 42 2.50 2.01 -9.95
C VAL A 42 3.02 3.05 -8.96
N TYR A 43 2.10 3.73 -8.30
CA TYR A 43 2.42 4.73 -7.29
C TYR A 43 1.93 4.26 -5.94
N PHE A 44 2.81 4.29 -4.94
CA PHE A 44 2.40 4.25 -3.55
C PHE A 44 2.50 5.65 -2.97
N VAL A 45 1.37 6.18 -2.48
CA VAL A 45 1.30 7.47 -1.80
C VAL A 45 1.01 7.17 -0.33
N ALA A 46 2.00 7.39 0.53
CA ALA A 46 1.83 7.21 1.97
C ALA A 46 0.81 8.23 2.52
N GLY A 47 0.13 7.84 3.59
CA GLY A 47 -0.76 8.70 4.36
C GLY A 47 -0.29 8.80 5.81
N LEU A 48 -0.37 7.68 6.54
CA LEU A 48 0.07 7.62 7.94
C LEU A 48 1.17 6.58 8.12
N HIS A 49 2.23 6.99 8.78
CA HIS A 49 3.17 6.11 9.44
C HIS A 49 2.65 5.76 10.82
N LEU A 50 2.56 4.48 11.15
CA LEU A 50 2.13 3.97 12.45
C LEU A 50 3.37 3.43 13.16
N ASP A 51 3.70 4.04 14.30
CA ASP A 51 4.84 3.62 15.12
C ASP A 51 4.56 2.26 15.79
N HIS A 52 5.60 1.65 16.36
CA HIS A 52 5.49 0.40 17.11
C HIS A 52 4.37 0.48 18.17
N ARG A 53 3.44 -0.49 18.19
CA ARG A 53 2.25 -0.57 19.07
C ARG A 53 1.13 0.46 18.83
N ALA A 54 1.20 1.27 17.79
CA ALA A 54 0.12 2.21 17.46
C ALA A 54 -1.26 1.53 17.32
N GLY A 55 -1.29 0.35 16.69
CA GLY A 55 -2.52 -0.44 16.55
C GLY A 55 -3.12 -0.87 17.88
N LEU A 56 -2.27 -1.25 18.85
CA LEU A 56 -2.69 -1.63 20.20
C LEU A 56 -3.18 -0.43 21.01
N MET A 57 -2.51 0.72 20.88
CA MET A 57 -2.92 1.96 21.54
C MET A 57 -4.27 2.47 21.02
N MET A 58 -4.52 2.36 19.71
CA MET A 58 -5.81 2.69 19.09
C MET A 58 -6.92 1.72 19.54
N ALA A 59 -6.65 0.42 19.55
CA ALA A 59 -7.64 -0.59 19.93
C ALA A 59 -8.01 -0.56 21.43
N GLY A 60 -7.06 -0.20 22.29
CA GLY A 60 -7.26 -0.15 23.75
C GLY A 60 -7.93 1.12 24.28
N GLY A 61 -8.32 2.07 23.42
CA GLY A 61 -8.96 3.32 23.83
C GLY A 61 -8.08 4.25 24.70
N ARG A 62 -6.79 3.94 24.87
CA ARG A 62 -5.82 4.70 25.69
C ARG A 62 -5.27 5.92 24.97
N PHE A 63 -6.01 6.45 24.00
CA PHE A 63 -5.69 7.71 23.34
C PHE A 63 -6.15 8.88 24.20
N GLY A 64 -5.39 9.16 25.25
CA GLY A 64 -5.41 10.47 25.89
C GLY A 64 -4.44 11.38 25.13
N TYR A 65 -4.94 12.49 24.57
CA TYR A 65 -4.09 13.60 24.13
C TYR A 65 -3.38 14.18 25.37
N HIS A 66 -2.26 13.58 25.77
CA HIS A 66 -1.31 14.22 26.68
C HIS A 66 -0.27 14.93 25.82
N ALA A 67 -0.07 16.23 26.05
CA ALA A 67 0.88 17.07 25.31
C ALA A 67 2.32 16.52 25.29
N ASP A 68 2.66 15.64 26.24
CA ASP A 68 3.99 15.05 26.39
C ASP A 68 4.13 13.67 25.72
N VAL A 69 3.07 13.12 25.14
CA VAL A 69 3.07 11.80 24.49
C VAL A 69 3.06 12.00 22.98
N ARG A 70 4.17 11.64 22.31
CA ARG A 70 4.27 11.62 20.84
C ARG A 70 3.08 10.80 20.30
N PRO A 71 2.28 11.36 19.37
CA PRO A 71 1.20 10.59 18.77
C PRO A 71 1.79 9.34 18.12
N PRO A 72 1.18 8.15 18.29
CA PRO A 72 1.74 6.90 17.80
C PRO A 72 1.59 6.75 16.27
N PHE A 73 1.31 7.86 15.59
CA PHE A 73 1.31 7.95 14.15
C PHE A 73 1.81 9.31 13.70
N GLN A 74 2.38 9.34 12.50
CA GLN A 74 2.85 10.55 11.85
C GLN A 74 2.32 10.59 10.42
N ILE A 75 2.00 11.78 9.91
CA ILE A 75 1.71 11.93 8.49
C ILE A 75 3.00 11.63 7.72
N SER A 76 2.91 10.78 6.70
CA SER A 76 4.03 10.47 5.82
C SER A 76 3.73 11.01 4.43
N ASP A 77 4.64 11.79 3.88
CA ASP A 77 4.62 12.30 2.52
C ASP A 77 5.36 11.39 1.53
N LYS A 78 5.82 10.22 1.99
CA LYS A 78 6.57 9.25 1.20
C LYS A 78 5.78 8.86 -0.05
N ARG A 79 6.43 9.00 -1.21
CA ARG A 79 5.90 8.53 -2.49
C ARG A 79 6.88 7.57 -3.14
N ILE A 80 6.39 6.43 -3.59
CA ILE A 80 7.16 5.47 -4.38
C ILE A 80 6.52 5.43 -5.75
N LYS A 81 7.34 5.58 -6.80
CA LYS A 81 6.93 5.39 -8.19
C LYS A 81 7.70 4.22 -8.78
N ILE A 82 6.98 3.29 -9.39
CA ILE A 82 7.54 2.10 -10.03
C ILE A 82 7.01 2.05 -11.47
N ALA A 83 7.91 2.17 -12.44
CA ALA A 83 7.53 1.93 -13.83
C ALA A 83 7.18 0.46 -14.04
N ARG A 84 6.07 0.18 -14.74
CA ARG A 84 5.59 -1.21 -14.92
C ARG A 84 6.59 -2.08 -15.68
N ASN A 85 7.37 -1.49 -16.61
CA ASN A 85 8.46 -2.17 -17.31
C ASN A 85 9.68 -2.50 -16.42
N ARG A 86 9.68 -2.07 -15.15
CA ARG A 86 10.65 -2.47 -14.13
C ARG A 86 10.12 -3.58 -13.22
N ILE A 87 8.85 -3.96 -13.34
CA ILE A 87 8.26 -5.07 -12.61
C ILE A 87 8.53 -6.35 -13.40
N ARG A 88 9.38 -7.22 -12.84
CA ARG A 88 9.73 -8.51 -13.43
C ARG A 88 8.64 -9.54 -13.19
N ARG A 89 8.05 -9.56 -12.00
CA ARG A 89 7.02 -10.54 -11.62
C ARG A 89 6.05 -9.96 -10.61
N VAL A 90 4.79 -10.32 -10.78
CA VAL A 90 3.70 -10.02 -9.83
C VAL A 90 3.24 -11.32 -9.20
N THR A 91 3.29 -11.41 -7.88
CA THR A 91 2.76 -12.56 -7.13
C THR A 91 1.81 -12.10 -6.04
N THR A 92 0.97 -13.01 -5.58
CA THR A 92 0.05 -12.75 -4.46
C THR A 92 0.18 -13.82 -3.41
N SER A 93 0.07 -13.41 -2.14
CA SER A 93 -0.08 -14.33 -1.02
C SER A 93 -1.36 -14.01 -0.26
N ARG A 94 -1.99 -15.04 0.32
CA ARG A 94 -3.06 -14.90 1.31
C ARG A 94 -2.55 -15.48 2.62
N GLN A 95 -2.57 -14.68 3.68
CA GLN A 95 -2.16 -15.15 5.01
C GLN A 95 -3.36 -15.50 5.90
N TRP A 96 -4.51 -14.86 5.69
CA TRP A 96 -5.79 -15.21 6.31
C TRP A 96 -6.97 -14.85 5.39
N LEU A 97 -8.20 -15.30 5.72
CA LEU A 97 -9.43 -15.10 4.90
C LEU A 97 -9.66 -13.66 4.42
N ILE A 98 -9.08 -12.67 5.11
CA ILE A 98 -9.29 -11.23 4.86
C ILE A 98 -8.00 -10.47 4.48
N LEU A 99 -6.81 -11.06 4.65
CA LEU A 99 -5.53 -10.37 4.43
C LEU A 99 -4.77 -10.98 3.26
N GLY A 100 -4.69 -10.20 2.18
CA GLY A 100 -3.91 -10.52 0.98
C GLY A 100 -2.71 -9.60 0.83
N SER A 101 -1.65 -10.08 0.18
CA SER A 101 -0.49 -9.25 -0.16
C SER A 101 -0.21 -9.31 -1.65
N LEU A 102 0.15 -8.17 -2.23
CA LEU A 102 0.67 -8.01 -3.57
C LEU A 102 2.19 -7.87 -3.48
N HIS A 103 2.89 -8.75 -4.18
CA HIS A 103 4.34 -8.80 -4.23
C HIS A 103 4.80 -8.37 -5.63
N LEU A 104 5.62 -7.32 -5.69
CA LEU A 104 6.22 -6.84 -6.93
C LEU A 104 7.72 -7.11 -6.88
N LEU A 105 8.18 -8.12 -7.63
CA LEU A 105 9.60 -8.35 -7.83
C LEU A 105 10.08 -7.46 -8.97
N LEU A 106 11.03 -6.57 -8.68
CA LEU A 106 11.62 -5.66 -9.66
C LEU A 106 12.74 -6.34 -10.45
N VAL A 107 13.07 -5.78 -11.61
CA VAL A 107 14.21 -6.22 -12.42
C VAL A 107 15.55 -6.10 -11.70
N SER A 108 15.64 -5.21 -10.69
CA SER A 108 16.81 -5.06 -9.80
C SER A 108 16.98 -6.23 -8.84
N GLY A 109 15.95 -7.07 -8.66
CA GLY A 109 15.91 -8.12 -7.63
C GLY A 109 15.24 -7.68 -6.33
N GLU A 110 14.95 -6.39 -6.15
CA GLU A 110 14.19 -5.88 -5.00
C GLU A 110 12.74 -6.37 -5.04
N GLU A 111 12.19 -6.74 -3.88
CA GLU A 111 10.78 -7.11 -3.73
C GLU A 111 10.04 -6.07 -2.88
N LEU A 112 8.97 -5.51 -3.44
CA LEU A 112 8.06 -4.61 -2.73
C LEU A 112 6.76 -5.34 -2.39
N VAL A 113 6.38 -5.32 -1.11
CA VAL A 113 5.21 -6.04 -0.60
C VAL A 113 4.17 -5.04 -0.10
N PHE A 114 3.04 -4.97 -0.80
CA PHE A 114 1.88 -4.17 -0.44
C PHE A 114 0.80 -5.07 0.15
N ARG A 115 0.43 -4.82 1.40
CA ARG A 115 -0.57 -5.61 2.12
C ARG A 115 -1.92 -4.93 2.06
N PHE A 116 -2.93 -5.72 1.74
CA PHE A 116 -4.33 -5.31 1.65
C PHE A 116 -4.99 -5.69 2.97
N GLY A 117 -5.62 -4.70 3.62
CA GLY A 117 -6.56 -4.94 4.72
C GLY A 117 -7.84 -5.58 4.17
N ALA A 118 -9.01 -5.09 4.57
CA ALA A 118 -10.29 -5.56 4.04
C ALA A 118 -10.54 -5.23 2.55
N THR A 119 -9.58 -4.63 1.84
CA THR A 119 -9.74 -4.20 0.45
C THR A 119 -9.47 -5.37 -0.51
N PRO A 120 -10.30 -5.58 -1.56
CA PRO A 120 -10.13 -6.71 -2.48
C PRO A 120 -8.86 -6.61 -3.34
N LEU A 121 -7.93 -7.54 -3.13
CA LEU A 121 -6.67 -7.69 -3.87
C LEU A 121 -6.86 -7.98 -5.38
N ARG A 122 -7.96 -8.65 -5.75
CA ARG A 122 -8.20 -9.14 -7.13
C ARG A 122 -8.16 -8.00 -8.17
N GLY A 123 -8.71 -6.83 -7.84
CA GLY A 123 -8.72 -5.68 -8.74
C GLY A 123 -7.31 -5.14 -9.02
N ALA A 124 -6.44 -5.12 -8.00
CA ALA A 124 -5.06 -4.66 -8.15
C ALA A 124 -4.24 -5.61 -9.04
N VAL A 125 -4.45 -6.91 -8.90
CA VAL A 125 -3.81 -7.92 -9.77
C VAL A 125 -4.27 -7.74 -11.21
N ALA A 126 -5.57 -7.66 -11.44
CA ALA A 126 -6.13 -7.49 -12.79
C ALA A 126 -5.60 -6.22 -13.50
N ALA A 127 -5.40 -5.12 -12.76
CA ALA A 127 -4.80 -3.90 -13.30
C ALA A 127 -3.33 -4.07 -13.70
N LEU A 128 -2.57 -4.94 -13.01
CA LEU A 128 -1.16 -5.20 -13.30
C LEU A 128 -0.93 -6.28 -14.35
N THR A 129 -1.83 -7.25 -14.46
CA THR A 129 -1.77 -8.36 -15.41
C THR A 129 -3.01 -8.37 -16.32
N PRO A 130 -3.10 -7.44 -17.28
CA PRO A 130 -4.19 -7.44 -18.25
C PRO A 130 -4.13 -8.75 -19.06
N GLY A 131 -5.10 -9.64 -18.88
CA GLY A 131 -5.18 -10.94 -19.56
C GLY A 131 -5.37 -12.17 -18.66
N SER A 132 -5.37 -12.05 -17.33
CA SER A 132 -5.55 -13.20 -16.41
C SER A 132 -7.01 -13.52 -16.05
N GLY A 133 -7.98 -12.92 -16.77
CA GLY A 133 -9.38 -13.26 -16.66
C GLY A 133 -9.74 -14.32 -17.69
N GLY A 134 -9.79 -15.58 -17.27
CA GLY A 134 -10.57 -16.60 -17.95
C GLY A 134 -12.05 -16.43 -17.66
#